data_AF-H8X8G5-F1
#
_entry.id   AF-H8X8G5-F1
#
_cell.length_a   1.000
_cell.length_b   1.000
_cell.length_c   1.000
_cell.angle_alpha   90.00
_cell.angle_beta   90.00
_cell.angle_gamma   90.00
#
_symmetry.space_group_name_H-M   'P 1'
#
loop_
_entity.id
_entity.type
_entity.pdbx_description
1 polymer ?
#
loop_
_entity_poly.entity_id
_entity_poly.type
_entity_poly.pdbx_seq_one_letter_code
_entity_poly.pdbx_strand_id
1 'polypeptide(L)'
;MSNSDIKSSKGVSVFFGICFIILLIIHVVLMLWKKSWHMLWLIIGTILELSAFFQNSAGHGVQSVQVIIAPIFIAASVYISFSGLLKKLEIPKVGFNRRFQSLLFIIGDIVSFGLQIAGVVLQMIEDDKALGQGLIITGFVVQIVSFCCFVTLVISAHRIVNRTMVQSTMKGYYSWRTYFKVLYVLAILFFIRNIFRLVEYAQGYGGYIFNHAVFAYIFDASPMLIVCIILVIVHPGFVYATVQKFMMGSKEFQQGSMRDQSSMEMT
;
A
#
# COMPACT_ATOMS: atom_id res chain seq x y z
N MET A 1 35.81 -11.08 -1.85
CA MET A 1 34.52 -11.42 -2.47
C MET A 1 34.62 -11.12 -3.96
N SER A 2 34.36 -12.14 -4.79
CA SER A 2 34.74 -12.20 -6.21
C SER A 2 33.84 -11.33 -7.08
N ASN A 3 34.44 -10.69 -8.10
CA ASN A 3 33.83 -9.83 -9.13
C ASN A 3 32.67 -10.47 -9.94
N SER A 4 32.29 -11.71 -9.65
CA SER A 4 31.21 -12.47 -10.29
C SER A 4 29.83 -12.19 -9.69
N ASP A 5 29.72 -11.95 -8.38
CA ASP A 5 28.43 -11.65 -7.72
C ASP A 5 27.89 -10.26 -8.09
N ILE A 6 28.79 -9.30 -8.34
CA ILE A 6 28.45 -7.93 -8.76
C ILE A 6 27.86 -7.93 -10.19
N LYS A 7 28.25 -8.87 -11.06
CA LYS A 7 27.70 -8.99 -12.42
C LYS A 7 26.28 -9.58 -12.42
N SER A 8 25.97 -10.52 -11.51
CA SER A 8 24.62 -11.10 -11.40
C SER A 8 23.57 -10.09 -10.90
N SER A 9 23.97 -9.11 -10.07
CA SER A 9 23.08 -8.08 -9.50
C SER A 9 22.63 -7.00 -10.52
N LYS A 10 23.46 -6.70 -11.54
CA LYS A 10 23.16 -5.64 -12.51
C LYS A 10 21.96 -5.97 -13.40
N GLY A 11 21.87 -7.21 -13.90
CA GLY A 11 20.76 -7.63 -14.76
C GLY A 11 19.41 -7.57 -14.06
N VAL A 12 19.37 -8.02 -12.80
CA VAL A 12 18.16 -7.96 -11.95
C VAL A 12 17.77 -6.51 -11.67
N SER A 13 18.73 -5.65 -11.32
CA SER A 13 18.46 -4.22 -11.06
C SER A 13 17.88 -3.50 -12.28
N VAL A 14 18.41 -3.78 -13.47
CA VAL A 14 17.91 -3.21 -14.74
C VAL A 14 16.50 -3.71 -15.05
N PHE A 15 16.23 -5.01 -14.87
CA PHE A 15 14.89 -5.57 -15.07
C PHE A 15 13.84 -4.91 -14.16
N PHE A 16 14.11 -4.85 -12.85
CA PHE A 16 13.21 -4.18 -11.90
C PHE A 16 13.03 -2.71 -12.23
N GLY A 17 14.11 -1.99 -12.58
CA GLY A 17 14.06 -0.60 -13.00
C GLY A 17 13.14 -0.38 -14.22
N ILE A 18 13.26 -1.20 -15.26
CA ILE A 18 12.40 -1.14 -16.45
C ILE A 18 10.93 -1.38 -16.07
N CYS A 19 10.66 -2.40 -15.25
CA CYS A 19 9.30 -2.68 -14.79
C CYS A 19 8.71 -1.50 -14.02
N PHE A 20 9.46 -0.88 -13.12
CA PHE A 20 9.01 0.29 -12.37
C PHE A 20 8.78 1.51 -13.28
N ILE A 21 9.59 1.73 -14.31
CA ILE A 21 9.36 2.80 -15.31
C ILE A 21 8.05 2.57 -16.06
N ILE A 22 7.83 1.35 -16.57
CA ILE A 22 6.61 1.01 -17.29
C ILE A 22 5.39 1.20 -16.38
N LEU A 23 5.46 0.69 -15.15
CA LEU A 23 4.40 0.86 -14.17
C LEU A 23 4.17 2.33 -13.84
N LEU A 24 5.21 3.13 -13.66
CA LEU A 24 5.09 4.57 -13.39
C LEU A 24 4.32 5.28 -14.50
N ILE A 25 4.67 5.03 -15.77
CA ILE A 25 3.97 5.62 -16.93
C ILE A 25 2.49 5.21 -16.91
N ILE A 26 2.19 3.93 -16.71
CA ILE A 26 0.81 3.44 -16.67
C ILE A 26 0.04 4.10 -15.51
N HIS A 27 0.62 4.22 -14.33
CA HIS A 27 -0.01 4.87 -13.17
C HIS A 27 -0.30 6.36 -13.43
N VAL A 28 0.63 7.07 -14.06
CA VAL A 28 0.42 8.49 -14.44
C VAL A 28 -0.74 8.61 -15.43
N VAL A 29 -0.75 7.78 -16.48
CA VAL A 29 -1.83 7.77 -17.49
C VAL A 29 -3.18 7.45 -16.84
N LEU A 30 -3.25 6.41 -16.01
CA LEU A 30 -4.47 6.02 -15.31
C LEU A 30 -4.95 7.09 -14.32
N MET A 31 -4.03 7.73 -13.58
CA MET A 31 -4.35 8.81 -12.67
C MET A 31 -4.99 9.98 -13.41
N LEU A 32 -4.40 10.43 -14.52
CA LEU A 32 -4.91 11.53 -15.33
C LEU A 32 -6.26 11.16 -15.97
N TRP A 33 -6.38 9.97 -16.52
CA TRP A 33 -7.61 9.52 -17.20
C TRP A 33 -8.78 9.34 -16.23
N LYS A 34 -8.53 8.81 -15.02
CA LYS A 34 -9.57 8.59 -13.99
C LYS A 34 -9.66 9.70 -12.96
N LYS A 35 -8.93 10.81 -13.14
CA LYS A 35 -8.85 11.95 -12.22
C LYS A 35 -8.73 11.52 -10.75
N SER A 36 -7.97 10.45 -10.50
CA SER A 36 -7.85 9.82 -9.19
C SER A 36 -6.66 10.40 -8.43
N TRP A 37 -6.76 11.69 -8.04
CA TRP A 37 -5.67 12.47 -7.43
C TRP A 37 -5.02 11.84 -6.19
N HIS A 38 -5.76 11.00 -5.45
CA HIS A 38 -5.22 10.24 -4.31
C HIS A 38 -4.10 9.25 -4.71
N MET A 39 -3.98 8.93 -6.00
CA MET A 39 -2.92 8.07 -6.55
C MET A 39 -1.58 8.80 -6.69
N LEU A 40 -1.51 10.11 -6.46
CA LEU A 40 -0.25 10.86 -6.42
C LEU A 40 0.75 10.27 -5.43
N TRP A 41 0.28 9.81 -4.27
CA TRP A 41 1.14 9.15 -3.28
C TRP A 41 1.77 7.87 -3.84
N LEU A 42 1.02 7.08 -4.62
CA LEU A 42 1.56 5.88 -5.27
C LEU A 42 2.65 6.22 -6.31
N ILE A 43 2.44 7.30 -7.07
CA ILE A 43 3.43 7.79 -8.06
C ILE A 43 4.72 8.21 -7.36
N ILE A 44 4.61 8.98 -6.27
CA ILE A 44 5.77 9.40 -5.46
C ILE A 44 6.51 8.17 -4.92
N GLY A 45 5.79 7.20 -4.37
CA GLY A 45 6.39 5.94 -3.91
C GLY A 45 7.11 5.18 -5.03
N THR A 46 6.48 5.07 -6.20
CA THR A 46 7.05 4.39 -7.38
C THR A 46 8.32 5.08 -7.89
N ILE A 47 8.37 6.42 -7.88
CA ILE A 47 9.56 7.20 -8.24
C ILE A 47 10.69 6.95 -7.24
N LEU A 48 10.38 6.88 -5.95
CA LEU A 48 11.37 6.62 -4.91
C LEU A 48 11.96 5.20 -5.03
N GLU A 49 11.13 4.17 -5.26
CA GLU A 49 11.61 2.82 -5.58
C GLU A 49 12.55 2.85 -6.80
N LEU A 50 12.12 3.49 -7.89
CA LEU A 50 12.90 3.57 -9.11
C LEU A 50 14.26 4.25 -8.89
N SER A 51 14.29 5.34 -8.12
CA SER A 51 15.52 6.09 -7.82
C SER A 51 16.54 5.28 -7.01
N ALA A 52 16.06 4.38 -6.15
CA ALA A 52 16.90 3.48 -5.39
C ALA A 52 17.57 2.43 -6.29
N PHE A 53 16.88 1.89 -7.30
CA PHE A 53 17.48 0.94 -8.25
C PHE A 53 18.59 1.59 -9.10
N PHE A 54 18.43 2.85 -9.50
CA PHE A 54 19.47 3.58 -10.22
C PHE A 54 20.73 3.80 -9.37
N GLN A 55 20.58 4.11 -8.07
CA GLN A 55 21.72 4.26 -7.17
C GLN A 55 22.41 2.92 -6.85
N ASN A 56 21.64 1.84 -6.72
CA ASN A 56 22.18 0.49 -6.56
C ASN A 56 23.02 0.06 -7.77
N SER A 57 22.58 0.42 -8.97
CA SER A 57 23.29 0.14 -10.23
C SER A 57 24.63 0.87 -10.31
N ALA A 58 24.78 2.01 -9.61
CA ALA A 58 26.01 2.79 -9.51
C ALA A 58 26.97 2.31 -8.41
N GLY A 59 26.62 1.24 -7.68
CA GLY A 59 27.50 0.63 -6.66
C GLY A 59 27.31 1.13 -5.23
N HIS A 60 26.23 1.89 -4.96
CA HIS A 60 25.99 2.49 -3.63
C HIS A 60 25.21 1.61 -2.63
N GLY A 61 24.90 0.35 -2.99
CA GLY A 61 24.30 -0.63 -2.08
C GLY A 61 22.82 -0.39 -1.75
N VAL A 62 22.08 -1.48 -1.56
CA VAL A 62 20.59 -1.58 -1.47
C VAL A 62 19.95 -0.86 -0.27
N GLN A 63 20.75 -0.13 0.53
CA GLN A 63 20.36 0.51 1.78
C GLN A 63 20.17 2.03 1.66
N SER A 64 19.77 2.52 0.50
CA SER A 64 19.43 3.93 0.36
C SER A 64 18.16 4.27 1.14
N VAL A 65 18.15 5.41 1.83
CA VAL A 65 16.99 5.97 2.57
C VAL A 65 15.70 5.96 1.72
N GLN A 66 15.82 6.06 0.40
CA GLN A 66 14.72 6.00 -0.56
C GLN A 66 13.92 4.69 -0.51
N VAL A 67 14.59 3.54 -0.32
CA VAL A 67 13.91 2.23 -0.18
C VAL A 67 13.12 2.16 1.12
N ILE A 68 13.57 2.89 2.13
CA ILE A 68 12.86 2.99 3.41
C ILE A 68 11.58 3.82 3.23
N ILE A 69 11.67 4.93 2.50
CA ILE A 69 10.57 5.89 2.30
C ILE A 69 9.47 5.35 1.39
N ALA A 70 9.84 4.71 0.27
CA ALA A 70 8.93 4.44 -0.82
C ALA A 70 7.65 3.68 -0.39
N PRO A 71 7.73 2.63 0.44
CA PRO A 71 6.54 1.85 0.82
C PRO A 71 5.54 2.63 1.69
N ILE A 72 5.97 3.67 2.40
CA ILE A 72 5.08 4.52 3.20
C ILE A 72 4.11 5.28 2.28
N PHE A 73 4.62 5.79 1.17
CA PHE A 73 3.81 6.49 0.18
C PHE A 73 2.85 5.55 -0.56
N ILE A 74 3.33 4.35 -0.90
CA ILE A 74 2.49 3.30 -1.49
C ILE A 74 1.38 2.90 -0.49
N ALA A 75 1.71 2.70 0.79
CA ALA A 75 0.75 2.37 1.85
C ALA A 75 -0.29 3.50 2.06
N ALA A 76 0.15 4.76 2.10
CA ALA A 76 -0.75 5.92 2.18
C ALA A 76 -1.79 5.93 1.05
N SER A 77 -1.38 5.61 -0.18
CA SER A 77 -2.30 5.49 -1.31
C SER A 77 -3.38 4.42 -1.09
N VAL A 78 -3.01 3.28 -0.49
CA VAL A 78 -3.92 2.18 -0.17
C VAL A 78 -4.87 2.59 0.96
N TYR A 79 -4.38 3.23 2.02
CA TYR A 79 -5.21 3.67 3.15
C TYR A 79 -6.25 4.69 2.73
N ILE A 80 -5.86 5.69 1.93
CA ILE A 80 -6.78 6.70 1.39
C ILE A 80 -7.76 6.04 0.43
N SER A 81 -7.31 5.06 -0.34
CA SER A 81 -8.20 4.37 -1.26
C SER A 81 -9.24 3.51 -0.53
N PHE A 82 -8.85 2.85 0.56
CA PHE A 82 -9.78 2.11 1.40
C PHE A 82 -10.86 3.03 2.01
N SER A 83 -10.50 4.17 2.60
CA SER A 83 -11.51 5.09 3.15
C SER A 83 -12.41 5.72 2.07
N GLY A 84 -11.86 5.96 0.88
CA GLY A 84 -12.62 6.38 -0.31
C GLY A 84 -13.67 5.36 -0.74
N LEU A 85 -13.32 4.06 -0.74
CA LEU A 85 -14.27 2.98 -1.00
C LEU A 85 -15.41 2.98 0.03
N LEU A 86 -15.07 3.01 1.33
CA LEU A 86 -16.07 3.01 2.38
C LEU A 86 -17.02 4.20 2.24
N LYS A 87 -16.49 5.38 1.88
CA LYS A 87 -17.30 6.57 1.59
C LYS A 87 -18.32 6.30 0.49
N LYS A 88 -17.91 5.72 -0.62
CA LYS A 88 -18.77 5.41 -1.77
C LYS A 88 -19.78 4.29 -1.50
N LEU A 89 -19.45 3.35 -0.61
CA LEU A 89 -20.37 2.31 -0.17
C LEU A 89 -21.40 2.78 0.88
N GLU A 90 -21.31 4.05 1.31
CA GLU A 90 -22.22 4.66 2.30
C GLU A 90 -22.38 3.87 3.62
N ILE A 91 -21.42 2.99 3.93
CA ILE A 91 -21.48 2.16 5.16
C ILE A 91 -21.56 3.09 6.40
N PRO A 92 -22.35 2.77 7.43
CA PRO A 92 -22.30 3.49 8.69
C PRO A 92 -20.87 3.50 9.28
N LYS A 93 -20.60 4.44 10.20
CA LYS A 93 -19.27 4.61 10.80
C LYS A 93 -18.79 3.29 11.42
N VAL A 94 -17.67 2.76 10.96
CA VAL A 94 -17.01 1.59 11.57
C VAL A 94 -16.02 2.11 12.61
N GLY A 95 -16.51 2.51 13.80
CA GLY A 95 -15.70 3.18 14.82
C GLY A 95 -15.60 4.70 14.57
N PHE A 96 -14.39 5.22 14.29
CA PHE A 96 -14.13 6.66 14.11
C PHE A 96 -14.51 7.21 12.72
N ASN A 97 -14.42 8.54 12.55
CA ASN A 97 -14.62 9.21 11.27
C ASN A 97 -13.67 8.64 10.20
N ARG A 98 -14.21 8.27 9.03
CA ARG A 98 -13.50 7.51 7.97
C ARG A 98 -12.21 8.16 7.48
N ARG A 99 -12.17 9.50 7.42
CA ARG A 99 -10.97 10.27 7.05
C ARG A 99 -9.90 10.21 8.15
N PHE A 100 -10.32 10.13 9.41
CA PHE A 100 -9.43 10.05 10.56
C PHE A 100 -8.75 8.68 10.65
N GLN A 101 -9.44 7.61 10.24
CA GLN A 101 -8.87 6.26 10.23
C GLN A 101 -7.64 6.18 9.33
N SER A 102 -7.74 6.56 8.05
CA SER A 102 -6.58 6.57 7.15
C SER A 102 -5.48 7.51 7.63
N LEU A 103 -5.84 8.67 8.19
CA LEU A 103 -4.88 9.66 8.66
C LEU A 103 -4.05 9.14 9.85
N LEU A 104 -4.68 8.42 10.78
CA LEU A 104 -4.00 7.86 11.94
C LEU A 104 -2.90 6.86 11.55
N PHE A 105 -3.16 6.00 10.56
CA PHE A 105 -2.14 5.06 10.07
C PHE A 105 -1.01 5.75 9.30
N ILE A 106 -1.33 6.78 8.51
CA ILE A 106 -0.32 7.60 7.84
C ILE A 106 0.59 8.26 8.88
N ILE A 107 0.02 8.82 9.96
CA ILE A 107 0.80 9.40 11.06
C ILE A 107 1.67 8.33 11.74
N GLY A 108 1.11 7.14 12.00
CA GLY A 108 1.86 6.01 12.55
C GLY A 108 3.06 5.62 11.68
N ASP A 109 2.88 5.58 10.36
CA ASP A 109 3.96 5.27 9.41
C ASP A 109 5.00 6.40 9.35
N ILE A 110 4.58 7.67 9.44
CA ILE A 110 5.49 8.84 9.51
C ILE A 110 6.33 8.81 10.79
N VAL A 111 5.73 8.49 11.95
CA VAL A 111 6.45 8.38 13.22
C VAL A 111 7.46 7.23 13.16
N SER A 112 7.03 6.08 12.66
CA SER A 112 7.90 4.91 12.46
C SER A 112 9.10 5.23 11.56
N PHE A 113 8.85 5.98 10.49
CA PHE A 113 9.86 6.45 9.57
C PHE A 113 10.83 7.46 10.21
N GLY A 114 10.31 8.37 11.03
CA GLY A 114 11.14 9.30 11.79
C GLY A 114 12.15 8.56 12.69
N LEU A 115 11.71 7.48 13.35
CA LEU A 115 12.59 6.61 14.14
C LEU A 115 13.66 5.92 13.28
N GLN A 116 13.29 5.45 12.08
CA GLN A 116 14.23 4.82 11.14
C GLN A 116 15.29 5.80 10.64
N ILE A 117 14.91 7.01 10.21
CA ILE A 117 15.89 8.03 9.81
C ILE A 117 16.78 8.40 11.00
N ALA A 118 16.19 8.64 12.17
CA ALA A 118 16.96 9.02 13.35
C ALA A 118 18.02 7.94 13.67
N GLY A 119 17.65 6.66 13.59
CA GLY A 119 18.59 5.57 13.77
C GLY A 119 19.68 5.48 12.70
N VAL A 120 19.36 5.70 11.42
CA VAL A 120 20.35 5.75 10.33
C VAL A 120 21.33 6.92 10.52
N VAL A 121 20.82 8.11 10.82
CA VAL A 121 21.63 9.31 11.05
C VAL A 121 22.53 9.12 12.27
N LEU A 122 22.02 8.52 13.34
CA LEU A 122 22.81 8.25 14.54
C LEU A 122 23.97 7.29 14.25
N GLN A 123 23.75 6.23 13.45
CA GLN A 123 24.81 5.33 13.03
C GLN A 123 25.88 5.99 12.15
N MET A 124 25.58 7.14 11.53
CA MET A 124 26.52 7.91 10.72
C MET A 124 27.32 8.93 11.52
N ILE A 125 26.76 9.46 12.61
CA ILE A 125 27.33 10.58 13.38
C ILE A 125 27.98 10.11 14.68
N GLU A 126 27.41 9.09 15.33
CA GLU A 126 27.87 8.59 16.63
C GLU A 126 28.52 7.21 16.52
N ASP A 127 29.45 6.92 17.45
CA ASP A 127 30.07 5.60 17.56
C ASP A 127 29.12 4.54 18.13
N ASP A 128 28.03 4.94 18.79
CA ASP A 128 27.03 4.01 19.33
C ASP A 128 26.06 3.50 18.24
N LYS A 129 26.57 2.55 17.47
CA LYS A 129 25.80 1.85 16.43
C LYS A 129 24.64 1.03 17.00
N ALA A 130 24.70 0.63 18.28
CA ALA A 130 23.66 -0.18 18.90
C ALA A 130 22.40 0.65 19.17
N LEU A 131 22.54 1.88 19.65
CA LEU A 131 21.42 2.80 19.83
C LEU A 131 20.72 3.06 18.50
N GLY A 132 21.50 3.36 17.45
CA GLY A 132 20.96 3.64 16.12
C GLY A 132 20.24 2.43 15.52
N GLN A 133 20.79 1.22 15.71
CA GLN A 133 20.11 -0.01 15.29
C GLN A 133 18.79 -0.23 16.06
N GLY A 134 18.78 0.01 17.37
CA GLY A 134 17.58 -0.06 18.21
C GLY A 134 16.47 0.88 17.76
N LEU A 135 16.80 2.11 17.35
CA LEU A 135 15.83 3.07 16.80
C LEU A 135 15.20 2.58 15.48
N ILE A 136 16.02 2.04 14.57
CA ILE A 136 15.52 1.47 13.31
C ILE A 136 14.56 0.30 13.56
N ILE A 137 14.96 -0.64 14.42
CA ILE A 137 14.14 -1.79 14.81
C ILE A 137 12.82 -1.32 15.44
N THR A 138 12.88 -0.35 16.35
CA THR A 138 11.68 0.23 16.99
C THR A 138 10.75 0.83 15.94
N GLY A 139 11.28 1.55 14.96
CA GLY A 139 10.49 2.08 13.85
C GLY A 139 9.77 0.98 13.07
N PHE A 140 10.43 -0.12 12.72
CA PHE A 140 9.77 -1.25 12.05
C PHE A 140 8.68 -1.90 12.92
N VAL A 141 8.89 -2.03 14.23
CA VAL A 141 7.89 -2.59 15.15
C VAL A 141 6.65 -1.69 15.20
N VAL A 142 6.81 -0.38 15.36
CA VAL A 142 5.68 0.58 15.37
C VAL A 142 4.91 0.52 14.05
N GLN A 143 5.62 0.43 12.92
CA GLN A 143 5.01 0.30 11.60
C GLN A 143 4.19 -0.97 11.46
N ILE A 144 4.73 -2.13 11.89
CA ILE A 144 4.02 -3.41 11.87
C ILE A 144 2.76 -3.37 12.74
N VAL A 145 2.85 -2.81 13.94
CA VAL A 145 1.69 -2.69 14.85
C VAL A 145 0.61 -1.79 14.25
N SER A 146 1.00 -0.62 13.74
CA SER A 146 0.11 0.31 13.02
C SER A 146 -0.61 -0.40 11.86
N PHE A 147 0.14 -1.16 11.08
CA PHE A 147 -0.37 -1.91 9.95
C PHE A 147 -1.34 -3.04 10.34
N CYS A 148 -1.03 -3.81 11.39
CA CYS A 148 -1.95 -4.83 11.92
C CYS A 148 -3.29 -4.24 12.38
N CYS A 149 -3.26 -3.06 12.99
CA CYS A 149 -4.47 -2.31 13.33
C CYS A 149 -5.27 -1.92 12.09
N PHE A 150 -4.61 -1.48 11.01
CA PHE A 150 -5.27 -1.20 9.73
C PHE A 150 -5.96 -2.44 9.15
N VAL A 151 -5.28 -3.59 9.12
CA VAL A 151 -5.87 -4.85 8.63
C VAL A 151 -7.12 -5.24 9.42
N THR A 152 -7.11 -5.04 10.75
CA THR A 152 -8.27 -5.29 11.60
C THR A 152 -9.47 -4.41 11.23
N LEU A 153 -9.23 -3.14 10.86
CA LEU A 153 -10.29 -2.27 10.35
C LEU A 153 -10.80 -2.71 8.99
N VAL A 154 -9.93 -3.17 8.07
CA VAL A 154 -10.36 -3.72 6.78
C VAL A 154 -11.26 -4.94 6.97
N ILE A 155 -10.90 -5.86 7.89
CA ILE A 155 -11.73 -7.03 8.22
C ILE A 155 -13.07 -6.60 8.82
N SER A 156 -13.06 -5.66 9.75
CA SER A 156 -14.28 -5.15 10.39
C SER A 156 -15.20 -4.48 9.37
N ALA A 157 -14.64 -3.67 8.47
CA ALA A 157 -15.35 -3.03 7.38
C ALA A 157 -15.92 -4.05 6.37
N HIS A 158 -15.16 -5.08 6.03
CA HIS A 158 -15.64 -6.14 5.15
C HIS A 158 -16.83 -6.89 5.77
N ARG A 159 -16.75 -7.22 7.07
CA ARG A 159 -17.85 -7.89 7.79
C ARG A 159 -19.12 -7.06 7.82
N ILE A 160 -19.02 -5.75 8.06
CA ILE A 160 -20.21 -4.89 8.08
C ILE A 160 -20.80 -4.71 6.68
N VAL A 161 -19.98 -4.53 5.64
CA VAL A 161 -20.45 -4.41 4.24
C VAL A 161 -21.16 -5.69 3.81
N ASN A 162 -20.67 -6.85 4.22
CA ASN A 162 -21.30 -8.13 3.88
C ASN A 162 -22.63 -8.37 4.62
N ARG A 163 -22.91 -7.63 5.70
CA ARG A 163 -24.18 -7.70 6.46
C ARG A 163 -25.22 -6.69 5.98
N THR A 164 -24.83 -5.57 5.37
CA THR A 164 -25.79 -4.59 4.83
C THR A 164 -26.38 -5.08 3.50
N MET A 165 -27.65 -5.48 3.53
CA MET A 165 -28.39 -6.22 2.47
C MET A 165 -28.49 -5.55 1.09
N VAL A 166 -28.17 -4.27 0.92
CA VAL A 166 -28.33 -3.56 -0.39
C VAL A 166 -27.24 -3.93 -1.41
N GLN A 167 -26.16 -4.60 -0.97
CA GLN A 167 -24.92 -4.79 -1.75
C GLN A 167 -24.78 -6.17 -2.41
N SER A 168 -25.77 -7.06 -2.26
CA SER A 168 -25.69 -8.49 -2.63
C SER A 168 -25.79 -8.78 -4.13
N THR A 169 -26.24 -7.81 -4.94
CA THR A 169 -26.49 -8.00 -6.39
C THR A 169 -25.30 -7.59 -7.27
N MET A 170 -24.29 -6.90 -6.72
CA MET A 170 -23.11 -6.49 -7.51
C MET A 170 -22.24 -7.70 -7.87
N LYS A 171 -22.34 -8.14 -9.13
CA LYS A 171 -21.44 -9.12 -9.75
C LYS A 171 -20.52 -8.41 -10.74
N GLY A 172 -19.25 -8.79 -10.78
CA GLY A 172 -18.29 -8.26 -11.75
C GLY A 172 -16.86 -8.11 -11.21
N TYR A 173 -15.92 -7.92 -12.13
CA TYR A 173 -14.50 -7.81 -11.83
C TYR A 173 -14.18 -6.63 -10.89
N TYR A 174 -14.84 -5.47 -11.10
CA TYR A 174 -14.68 -4.27 -10.28
C TYR A 174 -15.70 -4.17 -9.12
N SER A 175 -16.17 -5.32 -8.60
CA SER A 175 -17.06 -5.34 -7.44
C SER A 175 -16.33 -4.97 -6.14
N TRP A 176 -17.09 -4.48 -5.16
CA TRP A 176 -16.56 -4.21 -3.81
C TRP A 176 -15.90 -5.44 -3.19
N ARG A 177 -16.46 -6.64 -3.42
CA ARG A 177 -15.91 -7.92 -2.93
C ARG A 177 -14.55 -8.22 -3.51
N THR A 178 -14.37 -8.03 -4.82
CA THR A 178 -13.07 -8.21 -5.48
C THR A 178 -12.06 -7.23 -4.90
N TYR A 179 -12.48 -5.98 -4.67
CA TYR A 179 -11.58 -4.97 -4.11
C TYR A 179 -11.15 -5.27 -2.67
N PHE A 180 -12.03 -5.81 -1.81
CA PHE A 180 -11.62 -6.29 -0.48
C PHE A 180 -10.62 -7.47 -0.57
N LYS A 181 -10.81 -8.40 -1.51
CA LYS A 181 -9.81 -9.46 -1.77
C LYS A 181 -8.45 -8.87 -2.17
N VAL A 182 -8.46 -7.88 -3.06
CA VAL A 182 -7.25 -7.15 -3.44
C VAL A 182 -6.59 -6.50 -2.23
N LEU A 183 -7.35 -5.80 -1.38
CA LEU A 183 -6.82 -5.19 -0.16
C LEU A 183 -6.18 -6.22 0.78
N TYR A 184 -6.70 -7.43 0.89
CA TYR A 184 -6.05 -8.50 1.67
C TYR A 184 -4.75 -8.99 1.04
N VAL A 185 -4.70 -9.16 -0.29
CA VAL A 185 -3.48 -9.54 -0.99
C VAL A 185 -2.40 -8.46 -0.81
N LEU A 186 -2.77 -7.19 -1.04
CA LEU A 186 -1.88 -6.06 -0.75
C LEU A 186 -1.41 -6.12 0.70
N ALA A 187 -2.32 -6.39 1.64
CA ALA A 187 -1.97 -6.40 3.04
C ALA A 187 -0.91 -7.48 3.39
N ILE A 188 -1.05 -8.67 2.82
CA ILE A 188 -0.08 -9.76 3.01
C ILE A 188 1.30 -9.36 2.45
N LEU A 189 1.35 -8.75 1.26
CA LEU A 189 2.60 -8.31 0.64
C LEU A 189 3.33 -7.25 1.48
N PHE A 190 2.60 -6.26 1.99
CA PHE A 190 3.16 -5.27 2.92
C PHE A 190 3.66 -5.91 4.21
N PHE A 191 2.92 -6.87 4.76
CA PHE A 191 3.32 -7.57 5.98
C PHE A 191 4.63 -8.34 5.81
N ILE A 192 4.75 -9.11 4.71
CA ILE A 192 5.97 -9.85 4.38
C ILE A 192 7.17 -8.90 4.32
N ARG A 193 7.03 -7.78 3.60
CA ARG A 193 8.10 -6.77 3.50
C ARG A 193 8.48 -6.19 4.86
N ASN A 194 7.51 -5.80 5.67
CA ASN A 194 7.79 -5.18 6.97
C ASN A 194 8.48 -6.16 7.93
N ILE A 195 8.10 -7.44 7.91
CA ILE A 195 8.79 -8.50 8.68
C ILE A 195 10.19 -8.74 8.14
N PHE A 196 10.36 -8.82 6.82
CA PHE A 196 11.68 -9.00 6.21
C PHE A 196 12.63 -7.87 6.62
N ARG A 197 12.19 -6.61 6.53
CA ARG A 197 12.99 -5.45 6.94
C ARG A 197 13.30 -5.44 8.43
N LEU A 198 12.35 -5.82 9.28
CA LEU A 198 12.61 -5.98 10.71
C LEU A 198 13.71 -7.02 10.97
N VAL A 199 13.61 -8.20 10.36
CA VAL A 199 14.56 -9.30 10.56
C VAL A 199 15.93 -8.97 9.99
N GLU A 200 15.99 -8.38 8.80
CA GLU A 200 17.24 -7.95 8.15
C GLU A 200 18.02 -6.98 9.06
N TYR A 201 17.34 -5.96 9.60
CA TYR A 201 17.97 -5.01 10.51
C TYR A 201 18.24 -5.59 11.91
N ALA A 202 17.44 -6.53 12.39
CA ALA A 202 17.69 -7.23 13.65
C ALA A 202 18.92 -8.14 13.59
N GLN A 203 19.22 -8.74 12.43
CA GLN A 203 20.43 -9.56 12.24
C GLN A 203 21.72 -8.73 12.15
N GLY A 204 21.61 -7.44 11.82
CA GLY A 204 22.76 -6.53 11.69
C GLY A 204 23.65 -6.82 10.48
N TYR A 205 24.72 -6.04 10.33
CA TYR A 205 25.61 -6.01 9.16
C TYR A 205 26.39 -7.33 8.89
N GLY A 206 26.36 -8.29 9.81
CA GLY A 206 26.99 -9.62 9.68
C GLY A 206 26.02 -10.75 9.34
N GLY A 207 24.72 -10.48 9.22
CA GLY A 207 23.69 -11.49 9.00
C GLY A 207 23.75 -12.16 7.61
N TYR A 208 23.32 -13.41 7.53
CA TYR A 208 23.23 -14.17 6.27
C TYR A 208 22.35 -13.48 5.22
N ILE A 209 21.30 -12.78 5.67
CA ILE A 209 20.35 -12.05 4.81
C ILE A 209 21.00 -10.80 4.19
N PHE A 210 21.79 -10.05 4.97
CA PHE A 210 22.49 -8.86 4.49
C PHE A 210 23.55 -9.21 3.43
N ASN A 211 24.22 -10.36 3.60
CA ASN A 211 25.28 -10.80 2.68
C ASN A 211 24.75 -11.32 1.33
N HIS A 212 23.46 -11.68 1.24
CA HIS A 212 22.85 -12.20 0.03
C HIS A 212 21.84 -11.20 -0.53
N ALA A 213 22.30 -10.29 -1.38
CA ALA A 213 21.48 -9.25 -2.03
C ALA A 213 20.20 -9.80 -2.70
N VAL A 214 20.21 -11.06 -3.14
CA VAL A 214 19.06 -11.76 -3.73
C VAL A 214 17.83 -11.75 -2.80
N PHE A 215 18.01 -11.91 -1.48
CA PHE A 215 16.89 -11.88 -0.54
C PHE A 215 16.24 -10.49 -0.47
N ALA A 216 17.03 -9.41 -0.52
CA ALA A 216 16.49 -8.05 -0.57
C ALA A 216 15.67 -7.82 -1.85
N TYR A 217 16.12 -8.29 -3.01
CA TYR A 217 15.31 -8.18 -4.24
C TYR A 217 14.01 -9.00 -4.18
N ILE A 218 14.06 -10.23 -3.65
CA ILE A 218 12.89 -11.11 -3.62
C ILE A 218 11.89 -10.68 -2.54
N PHE A 219 12.34 -10.30 -1.35
CA PHE A 219 11.46 -10.11 -0.19
C PHE A 219 11.16 -8.64 0.14
N ASP A 220 11.84 -7.68 -0.50
CA ASP A 220 11.51 -6.26 -0.36
C ASP A 220 11.08 -5.60 -1.68
N ALA A 221 11.86 -5.77 -2.77
CA ALA A 221 11.50 -5.17 -4.05
C ALA A 221 10.33 -5.86 -4.74
N SER A 222 10.28 -7.19 -4.74
CA SER A 222 9.23 -7.94 -5.44
C SER A 222 7.83 -7.71 -4.87
N PRO A 223 7.60 -7.68 -3.54
CA PRO A 223 6.28 -7.39 -3.00
C PRO A 223 5.77 -6.00 -3.41
N MET A 224 6.65 -4.99 -3.44
CA MET A 224 6.28 -3.63 -3.87
C MET A 224 5.96 -3.57 -5.36
N LEU A 225 6.72 -4.26 -6.20
CA LEU A 225 6.42 -4.37 -7.63
C LEU A 225 5.07 -5.05 -7.86
N ILE A 226 4.77 -6.12 -7.13
CA ILE A 226 3.49 -6.84 -7.22
C ILE A 226 2.33 -5.93 -6.75
N VAL A 227 2.51 -5.17 -5.67
CA VAL A 227 1.53 -4.17 -5.20
C VAL A 227 1.22 -3.16 -6.30
N CYS A 228 2.24 -2.61 -6.95
CA CYS A 228 2.06 -1.68 -8.07
C CYS A 228 1.32 -2.33 -9.25
N ILE A 229 1.66 -3.56 -9.63
CA ILE A 229 0.93 -4.30 -10.70
C ILE A 229 -0.55 -4.49 -10.34
N ILE A 230 -0.83 -4.93 -9.11
CA ILE A 230 -2.20 -5.15 -8.65
C ILE A 230 -3.02 -3.85 -8.70
N LEU A 231 -2.41 -2.72 -8.32
CA LEU A 231 -3.05 -1.40 -8.37
C LEU A 231 -3.23 -0.85 -9.79
N VAL A 232 -2.46 -1.32 -10.78
CA VAL A 232 -2.76 -1.08 -12.21
C VAL A 232 -4.00 -1.88 -12.63
N ILE A 233 -4.01 -3.18 -12.36
CA ILE A 233 -5.07 -4.09 -12.82
C ILE A 233 -6.41 -3.74 -12.17
N VAL A 234 -6.41 -3.56 -10.84
CA VAL A 234 -7.59 -3.22 -10.04
C VAL A 234 -7.46 -1.79 -9.54
N HIS A 235 -7.39 -0.87 -10.49
CA HIS A 235 -7.22 0.55 -10.18
C HIS A 235 -8.44 1.10 -9.41
N PRO A 236 -8.24 1.74 -8.23
CA PRO A 236 -9.31 2.18 -7.34
C PRO A 236 -10.36 3.05 -8.04
N GLY A 237 -9.95 3.90 -8.98
CA GLY A 237 -10.84 4.73 -9.79
C GLY A 237 -11.93 3.97 -10.57
N PHE A 238 -11.66 2.76 -11.07
CA PHE A 238 -12.69 1.96 -11.76
C PHE A 238 -13.68 1.33 -10.79
N VAL A 239 -13.17 0.81 -9.67
CA VAL A 239 -14.01 0.27 -8.58
C VAL A 239 -14.93 1.37 -8.06
N TYR A 240 -14.38 2.56 -7.84
CA TYR A 240 -15.12 3.73 -7.40
C TYR A 240 -16.23 4.18 -8.34
N ALA A 241 -16.00 4.15 -9.64
CA ALA A 241 -17.01 4.48 -10.63
C ALA A 241 -18.11 3.41 -10.65
N THR A 242 -17.73 2.14 -10.58
CA THR A 242 -18.66 0.99 -10.59
C THR A 242 -19.56 0.99 -9.36
N VAL A 243 -18.97 1.11 -8.16
CA VAL A 243 -19.69 1.17 -6.89
C VAL A 243 -20.65 2.36 -6.87
N GLN A 244 -20.20 3.54 -7.29
CA GLN A 244 -21.04 4.73 -7.28
C GLN A 244 -22.23 4.61 -8.24
N LYS A 245 -22.02 4.08 -9.45
CA LYS A 245 -23.11 3.84 -10.41
C LYS A 245 -24.15 2.87 -9.85
N PHE A 246 -23.70 1.78 -9.23
CA PHE A 246 -24.61 0.81 -8.61
C PHE A 246 -25.41 1.42 -7.46
N MET A 247 -24.76 2.19 -6.59
CA MET A 247 -25.44 2.85 -5.47
C MET A 247 -26.53 3.82 -5.96
N MET A 248 -26.25 4.61 -6.99
CA MET A 248 -27.25 5.51 -7.59
C MET A 248 -28.45 4.74 -8.15
N GLY A 249 -28.21 3.70 -8.95
CA GLY A 249 -29.30 2.88 -9.52
C GLY A 249 -30.13 2.18 -8.45
N SER A 250 -29.53 1.73 -7.36
CA SER A 250 -30.26 1.13 -6.24
C SER A 250 -31.21 2.13 -5.55
N LYS A 251 -30.79 3.39 -5.42
CA LYS A 251 -31.60 4.45 -4.82
C LYS A 251 -32.77 4.85 -5.73
N GLU A 252 -32.50 4.99 -7.03
CA GLU A 252 -33.54 5.28 -8.02
C GLU A 252 -34.63 4.20 -8.04
N PHE A 253 -34.23 2.92 -8.00
CA PHE A 253 -35.16 1.80 -7.91
C PHE A 253 -35.99 1.82 -6.61
N GLN A 254 -35.35 2.06 -5.46
CA GLN A 254 -36.06 2.16 -4.17
C GLN A 254 -37.04 3.34 -4.15
N GLN A 255 -36.65 4.49 -4.70
CA GLN A 255 -37.49 5.68 -4.76
C GLN A 255 -38.68 5.50 -5.71
N GLY A 256 -38.49 4.83 -6.84
CA GLY A 256 -39.57 4.44 -7.75
C GLY A 256 -40.59 3.52 -7.09
N SER A 257 -40.12 2.44 -6.43
CA SER A 257 -41.00 1.50 -5.73
C SER A 257 -41.83 2.17 -4.62
N MET A 258 -41.25 3.10 -3.85
CA MET A 258 -42.00 3.84 -2.82
C MET A 258 -43.05 4.76 -3.43
N ARG A 259 -42.75 5.38 -4.58
CA ARG A 259 -43.67 6.27 -5.29
C ARG A 259 -44.87 5.50 -5.84
N ASP A 260 -44.63 4.34 -6.43
CA ASP A 260 -45.69 3.47 -6.95
C ASP A 260 -46.58 2.95 -5.82
N GLN A 261 -45.98 2.58 -4.68
CA GLN A 261 -46.70 2.12 -3.49
C GLN A 261 -47.59 3.22 -2.90
N SER A 262 -47.07 4.45 -2.77
CA SER A 262 -47.87 5.60 -2.30
C SER A 262 -49.00 5.99 -3.25
N SER A 263 -48.84 5.74 -4.55
CA SER A 263 -49.84 6.06 -5.56
C SER A 263 -51.00 5.04 -5.53
N MET A 264 -50.72 3.77 -5.20
CA MET A 264 -51.74 2.73 -5.00
C MET A 264 -52.53 2.91 -3.69
N GLU A 265 -51.92 3.48 -2.64
CA GLU A 265 -52.63 3.75 -1.37
C GLU A 265 -53.59 4.96 -1.44
N MET A 266 -53.48 5.80 -2.48
CA MET A 266 -54.33 6.99 -2.68
C MET A 266 -55.52 6.77 -3.64
N THR A 267 -55.62 5.60 -4.26
CA THR A 267 -56.72 5.21 -5.18
C THR A 267 -57.66 4.21 -4.52
#